data_AF-A0A947ATR9-F1
#
_entry.id   AF-A0A947ATR9-F1
#
_cell.length_a   1.000
_cell.length_b   1.000
_cell.length_c   1.000
_cell.angle_alpha   90.00
_cell.angle_beta   90.00
_cell.angle_gamma   90.00
#
_symmetry.space_group_name_H-M   'P 1'
#
loop_
_entity.id
_entity.type
_entity.pdbx_description
1 polymer ?
#
loop_
_entity_poly.entity_id
_entity_poly.type
_entity_poly.pdbx_seq_one_letter_code
_entity_poly.pdbx_strand_id
1 'polypeptide(L)'
;MNNKITILAGIISLTLATGSSFAKVSADEAAKLNGELTPMGALKAANADGTIPEWTGGMSTPPAGYTAGGPRIDPFADEKPVVVITAENYKEYGDKLTEGQKALFEKHPGSYKMQVYKTHRTAALPEWQYKAALENATTGELIDDGNGIANVKSGIPFPIPQSGSEVMWNSLVRYQGEYRSAKKLNTTIVENNGYQSLNIDRDDDTVYYYYLGGEAGAAEALAKGSLFKFSSTEVYPAANAGFGILVHESVNAAKKPRKAWIYSPGERRVRRAPSLGFDTPDRSINTFDDYELFSGSPERFDFKLIGKKEVIIPYNCYKLNLESTNREELLTANHHNPDYIRWEL
;
A
#
# COMPACT_ATOMS: atom_id res chain seq x y z
N MET A 1 52.93 -44.91 -38.37
CA MET A 1 52.16 -44.59 -39.60
C MET A 1 50.74 -44.30 -39.14
N ASN A 2 50.44 -43.04 -38.83
CA ASN A 2 49.97 -41.99 -39.73
C ASN A 2 48.64 -42.29 -40.42
N ASN A 3 47.71 -41.37 -40.18
CA ASN A 3 46.64 -40.86 -41.04
C ASN A 3 45.27 -41.57 -40.92
N LYS A 4 44.12 -40.89 -40.84
CA LYS A 4 43.78 -39.45 -40.96
C LYS A 4 42.25 -39.31 -40.76
N ILE A 5 41.81 -38.12 -40.30
CA ILE A 5 40.54 -37.42 -40.69
C ILE A 5 39.24 -38.05 -40.18
N THR A 6 38.19 -37.40 -39.68
CA THR A 6 37.80 -36.04 -39.22
C THR A 6 36.33 -36.25 -38.79
N ILE A 7 35.85 -35.64 -37.69
CA ILE A 7 34.52 -35.00 -37.61
C ILE A 7 34.52 -34.14 -36.34
N LEU A 8 34.37 -32.86 -36.58
CA LEU A 8 34.17 -31.77 -35.63
C LEU A 8 32.67 -31.44 -35.68
N ALA A 9 31.88 -31.71 -34.65
CA ALA A 9 30.50 -31.19 -34.52
C ALA A 9 29.87 -31.47 -33.13
N GLY A 10 29.45 -30.39 -32.45
CA GLY A 10 28.45 -30.38 -31.35
C GLY A 10 29.00 -30.78 -29.97
N ILE A 11 28.87 -30.00 -28.89
CA ILE A 11 27.77 -29.12 -28.48
C ILE A 11 28.37 -27.98 -27.63
N ILE A 12 28.20 -26.76 -28.13
CA ILE A 12 28.18 -25.52 -27.33
C ILE A 12 26.72 -25.30 -26.93
N SER A 13 26.51 -24.81 -25.70
CA SER A 13 25.28 -24.22 -25.15
C SER A 13 24.16 -25.16 -24.69
N LEU A 14 24.03 -25.28 -23.36
CA LEU A 14 22.73 -25.20 -22.69
C LEU A 14 22.87 -24.69 -21.25
N THR A 15 23.51 -23.54 -21.06
CA THR A 15 23.15 -22.66 -19.93
C THR A 15 21.79 -22.02 -20.28
N LEU A 16 20.73 -22.81 -20.16
CA LEU A 16 19.40 -22.25 -19.95
C LEU A 16 19.45 -21.55 -18.60
N ALA A 17 19.54 -20.23 -18.63
CA ALA A 17 19.03 -19.42 -17.55
C ALA A 17 17.58 -19.86 -17.34
N THR A 18 17.35 -20.62 -16.27
CA THR A 18 16.01 -20.97 -15.80
C THR A 18 15.34 -19.65 -15.43
N GLY A 19 14.52 -19.12 -16.34
CA GLY A 19 13.53 -18.12 -15.97
C GLY A 19 12.69 -18.73 -14.86
N SER A 20 12.68 -18.08 -13.70
CA SER A 20 11.81 -18.44 -12.58
C SER A 20 10.36 -18.17 -12.99
N SER A 21 9.76 -19.09 -13.76
CA SER A 21 8.32 -19.22 -13.79
C SER A 21 7.92 -19.67 -12.39
N PHE A 22 7.54 -18.72 -11.53
CA PHE A 22 6.88 -19.04 -10.28
C PHE A 22 5.58 -19.74 -10.65
N ALA A 23 5.50 -21.03 -10.34
CA ALA A 23 4.29 -21.79 -10.56
C ALA A 23 3.15 -21.14 -9.75
N LYS A 24 1.99 -20.98 -10.39
CA LYS A 24 0.72 -20.65 -9.72
C LYS A 24 0.55 -21.53 -8.49
N VAL A 25 -0.09 -21.01 -7.43
CA VAL A 25 -0.37 -21.87 -6.28
C VAL A 25 -1.29 -23.01 -6.69
N SER A 26 -1.03 -24.18 -6.12
CA SER A 26 -1.80 -25.39 -6.40
C SER A 26 -3.25 -25.24 -5.94
N ALA A 27 -4.14 -26.07 -6.48
CA ALA A 27 -5.54 -26.11 -6.03
C ALA A 27 -5.64 -26.44 -4.53
N ASP A 28 -4.76 -27.30 -4.01
CA ASP A 28 -4.70 -27.66 -2.59
C ASP A 28 -4.26 -26.49 -1.71
N GLU A 29 -3.32 -25.67 -2.17
CA GLU A 29 -2.93 -24.44 -1.47
C GLU A 29 -4.04 -23.40 -1.52
N ALA A 30 -4.65 -23.19 -2.69
CA ALA A 30 -5.78 -22.29 -2.85
C ALA A 30 -6.98 -22.71 -1.97
N ALA A 31 -7.19 -24.01 -1.75
CA ALA A 31 -8.23 -24.54 -0.86
C ALA A 31 -8.05 -24.14 0.61
N LYS A 32 -6.87 -23.64 1.01
CA LYS A 32 -6.67 -23.05 2.35
C LYS A 32 -7.37 -21.70 2.51
N LEU A 33 -7.64 -20.98 1.42
CA LEU A 33 -8.42 -19.75 1.43
C LEU A 33 -9.87 -20.05 1.84
N ASN A 34 -10.45 -19.14 2.62
CA ASN A 34 -11.78 -19.30 3.21
C ASN A 34 -11.89 -20.47 4.23
N GLY A 35 -10.75 -20.96 4.71
CA GLY A 35 -10.62 -21.97 5.76
C GLY A 35 -9.55 -21.56 6.77
N GLU A 36 -8.34 -22.12 6.64
CA GLU A 36 -7.16 -21.74 7.44
C GLU A 36 -6.77 -20.27 7.23
N LEU A 37 -6.94 -19.78 6.00
CA LEU A 37 -6.67 -18.42 5.60
C LEU A 37 -7.99 -17.66 5.37
N THR A 38 -7.97 -16.35 5.59
CA THR A 38 -9.02 -15.45 5.11
C THR A 38 -9.09 -15.48 3.58
N PRO A 39 -10.16 -14.98 2.95
CA PRO A 39 -10.23 -14.86 1.49
C PRO A 39 -9.07 -14.09 0.86
N MET A 40 -8.41 -13.23 1.66
CA MET A 40 -7.27 -12.41 1.24
C MET A 40 -5.91 -13.02 1.63
N GLY A 41 -5.88 -14.25 2.16
CA GLY A 41 -4.65 -14.99 2.47
C GLY A 41 -3.99 -14.70 3.82
N ALA A 42 -4.62 -13.89 4.67
CA ALA A 42 -4.16 -13.70 6.05
C ALA A 42 -4.50 -14.95 6.89
N LEU A 43 -3.77 -15.22 7.96
CA LEU A 43 -4.17 -16.27 8.91
C LEU A 43 -5.54 -15.94 9.50
N LYS A 44 -6.47 -16.89 9.48
CA LYS A 44 -7.83 -16.65 10.00
C LYS A 44 -7.87 -16.76 11.53
N ALA A 45 -7.24 -17.81 12.07
CA ALA A 45 -7.22 -18.09 13.51
C ALA A 45 -6.64 -16.95 14.35
N ALA A 46 -7.00 -16.93 15.63
CA ALA A 46 -6.32 -16.12 16.63
C ALA A 46 -4.85 -16.55 16.75
N ASN A 47 -3.98 -15.64 17.20
CA ASN A 47 -2.61 -16.04 17.53
C ASN A 47 -2.55 -16.83 18.84
N ALA A 48 -1.43 -17.50 19.08
CA ALA A 48 -1.24 -18.36 20.24
C ALA A 48 -1.39 -17.61 21.58
N ASP A 49 -0.97 -16.35 21.62
CA ASP A 49 -1.03 -15.51 22.82
C ASP A 49 -2.42 -14.91 23.07
N GLY A 50 -3.37 -15.08 22.13
CA GLY A 50 -4.73 -14.53 22.21
C GLY A 50 -4.82 -13.01 22.11
N THR A 51 -3.71 -12.34 21.76
CA THR A 51 -3.62 -10.88 21.61
C THR A 51 -4.16 -10.41 20.26
N ILE A 52 -4.07 -11.24 19.22
CA ILE A 52 -4.70 -11.04 17.92
C ILE A 52 -5.91 -12.00 17.83
N PRO A 53 -7.15 -11.50 17.74
CA PRO A 53 -8.32 -12.37 17.68
C PRO A 53 -8.48 -13.08 16.33
N GLU A 54 -9.35 -14.10 16.30
CA GLU A 54 -9.78 -14.72 15.04
C GLU A 54 -10.47 -13.67 14.16
N TRP A 55 -10.26 -13.76 12.83
CA TRP A 55 -11.04 -12.99 11.89
C TRP A 55 -12.40 -13.63 11.62
N THR A 56 -13.45 -12.92 12.01
CA THR A 56 -14.85 -13.36 11.92
C THR A 56 -15.62 -12.67 10.79
N GLY A 57 -14.93 -12.08 9.81
CA GLY A 57 -15.56 -11.35 8.69
C GLY A 57 -15.30 -9.85 8.68
N GLY A 58 -14.67 -9.31 9.74
CA GLY A 58 -14.46 -7.87 9.89
C GLY A 58 -15.73 -7.10 10.25
N MET A 59 -15.67 -5.78 10.17
CA MET A 59 -16.78 -4.88 10.50
C MET A 59 -17.58 -4.55 9.23
N SER A 60 -18.57 -5.39 8.91
CA SER A 60 -19.45 -5.22 7.75
C SER A 60 -20.71 -4.39 8.04
N THR A 61 -20.97 -4.06 9.30
CA THR A 61 -22.09 -3.21 9.73
C THR A 61 -21.52 -1.94 10.37
N PRO A 62 -21.99 -0.74 9.96
CA PRO A 62 -21.55 0.50 10.58
C PRO A 62 -21.83 0.52 12.09
N PRO A 63 -20.99 1.20 12.89
CA PRO A 63 -21.27 1.40 14.31
C PRO A 63 -22.63 2.06 14.54
N ALA A 64 -23.25 1.75 15.69
CA ALA A 64 -24.53 2.34 16.07
C ALA A 64 -24.47 3.87 16.02
N GLY A 65 -25.51 4.49 15.45
CA GLY A 65 -25.60 5.95 15.28
C GLY A 65 -24.96 6.49 14.00
N TYR A 66 -24.26 5.68 13.21
CA TYR A 66 -23.66 6.16 11.96
C TYR A 66 -24.76 6.54 10.95
N THR A 67 -24.60 7.69 10.32
CA THR A 67 -25.46 8.16 9.23
C THR A 67 -24.66 8.22 7.94
N ALA A 68 -25.19 7.66 6.85
CA ALA A 68 -24.53 7.64 5.56
C ALA A 68 -24.16 9.06 5.09
N GLY A 69 -22.89 9.25 4.70
CA GLY A 69 -22.35 10.56 4.30
C GLY A 69 -21.95 11.47 5.46
N GLY A 70 -22.22 11.08 6.70
CA GLY A 70 -21.75 11.75 7.91
C GLY A 70 -20.32 11.37 8.31
N PRO A 71 -19.80 11.97 9.39
CA PRO A 71 -18.52 11.55 9.96
C PRO A 71 -18.56 10.09 10.40
N ARG A 72 -17.40 9.43 10.35
CA ARG A 72 -17.26 8.08 10.93
C ARG A 72 -17.49 8.13 12.44
N ILE A 73 -17.91 7.02 13.01
CA ILE A 73 -17.99 6.84 14.47
C ILE A 73 -16.84 5.97 14.90
N ASP A 74 -16.18 6.33 16.00
CA ASP A 74 -15.20 5.49 16.67
C ASP A 74 -15.93 4.46 17.56
N PRO A 75 -15.96 3.17 17.18
CA PRO A 75 -16.60 2.14 17.99
C PRO A 75 -15.78 1.75 19.23
N PHE A 76 -14.56 2.26 19.37
CA PHE A 76 -13.61 1.92 20.43
C PHE A 76 -13.23 3.12 21.31
N ALA A 77 -14.02 4.21 21.25
CA ALA A 77 -13.71 5.48 21.92
C ALA A 77 -13.49 5.36 23.45
N ASP A 78 -14.19 4.40 24.09
CA ASP A 78 -14.12 4.18 25.54
C ASP A 78 -13.02 3.18 25.96
N GLU A 79 -12.33 2.57 25.01
CA GLU A 79 -11.24 1.64 25.31
C GLU A 79 -10.02 2.39 25.88
N LYS A 80 -9.29 1.70 26.77
CA LYS A 80 -8.04 2.20 27.34
C LYS A 80 -6.86 1.39 26.80
N PRO A 81 -5.66 1.99 26.72
CA PRO A 81 -4.46 1.24 26.36
C PRO A 81 -4.25 0.05 27.31
N VAL A 82 -3.90 -1.11 26.75
CA VAL A 82 -3.46 -2.28 27.52
C VAL A 82 -1.99 -2.18 27.90
N VAL A 83 -1.20 -1.46 27.10
CA VAL A 83 0.18 -1.08 27.43
C VAL A 83 0.50 0.28 26.83
N VAL A 84 1.34 1.06 27.53
CA VAL A 84 2.00 2.23 26.97
C VAL A 84 3.48 1.91 26.83
N ILE A 85 3.96 1.87 25.58
CA ILE A 85 5.37 1.65 25.27
C ILE A 85 6.06 3.00 25.20
N THR A 86 7.18 3.13 25.89
CA THR A 86 8.00 4.34 25.99
C THR A 86 9.48 3.99 25.80
N ALA A 87 10.37 4.97 25.83
CA ALA A 87 11.80 4.71 25.72
C ALA A 87 12.36 3.86 26.88
N GLU A 88 11.69 3.83 28.02
CA GLU A 88 12.08 3.02 29.18
C GLU A 88 11.85 1.52 28.96
N ASN A 89 10.83 1.12 28.19
CA ASN A 89 10.42 -0.29 28.08
C ASN A 89 10.34 -0.83 26.63
N TYR A 90 10.56 -0.03 25.57
CA TYR A 90 10.41 -0.50 24.18
C TYR A 90 11.24 -1.75 23.84
N LYS A 91 12.36 -1.97 24.54
CA LYS A 91 13.22 -3.14 24.38
C LYS A 91 12.53 -4.45 24.77
N GLU A 92 11.58 -4.40 25.71
CA GLU A 92 10.74 -5.55 26.09
C GLU A 92 9.82 -6.00 24.95
N TYR A 93 9.53 -5.10 24.00
CA TYR A 93 8.67 -5.33 22.83
C TYR A 93 9.49 -5.38 21.52
N GLY A 94 10.81 -5.55 21.59
CA GLY A 94 11.69 -5.39 20.43
C GLY A 94 11.41 -6.36 19.28
N ASP A 95 10.80 -7.51 19.55
CA ASP A 95 10.33 -8.47 18.56
C ASP A 95 8.97 -8.10 17.96
N LYS A 96 8.19 -7.18 18.55
CA LYS A 96 6.93 -6.66 18.01
C LYS A 96 7.06 -5.27 17.40
N LEU A 97 8.26 -4.68 17.42
CA LEU A 97 8.56 -3.38 16.83
C LEU A 97 9.39 -3.51 15.55
N THR A 98 9.18 -2.57 14.64
CA THR A 98 10.03 -2.34 13.47
C THR A 98 11.26 -1.50 13.86
N GLU A 99 12.30 -1.54 13.03
CA GLU A 99 13.51 -0.74 13.27
C GLU A 99 13.23 0.77 13.27
N GLY A 100 12.32 1.24 12.41
CA GLY A 100 11.89 2.64 12.40
C GLY A 100 11.19 3.06 13.70
N GLN A 101 10.37 2.18 14.28
CA GLN A 101 9.71 2.43 15.56
C GLN A 101 10.71 2.46 16.73
N LYS A 102 11.68 1.54 16.76
CA LYS A 102 12.78 1.55 17.75
C LYS A 102 13.60 2.83 17.66
N ALA A 103 13.94 3.26 16.44
CA ALA A 103 14.67 4.50 16.21
C ALA A 103 13.90 5.74 16.70
N LEU A 104 12.56 5.76 16.61
CA LEU A 104 11.76 6.86 17.16
C LEU A 104 11.85 6.94 18.69
N PHE A 105 11.81 5.81 19.41
CA PHE A 105 12.01 5.80 20.86
C PHE A 105 13.42 6.27 21.26
N GLU A 106 14.44 5.83 20.53
CA GLU A 106 15.83 6.23 20.79
C GLU A 106 16.08 7.72 20.51
N LYS A 107 15.48 8.25 19.44
CA LYS A 107 15.64 9.65 19.04
C LYS A 107 14.80 10.62 19.86
N HIS A 108 13.63 10.19 20.35
CA HIS A 108 12.66 11.05 21.03
C HIS A 108 12.18 10.47 22.37
N PRO A 109 13.10 10.16 23.31
CA PRO A 109 12.77 9.36 24.49
C PRO A 109 11.79 10.02 25.46
N GLY A 110 11.77 11.36 25.52
CA GLY A 110 10.89 12.11 26.44
C GLY A 110 9.51 12.47 25.86
N SER A 111 9.27 12.27 24.56
CA SER A 111 8.05 12.73 23.90
C SER A 111 7.32 11.63 23.11
N TYR A 112 8.04 10.62 22.63
CA TYR A 112 7.44 9.54 21.86
C TYR A 112 6.96 8.41 22.78
N LYS A 113 5.72 7.98 22.54
CA LYS A 113 5.09 6.85 23.20
C LYS A 113 4.18 6.13 22.21
N MET A 114 3.89 4.86 22.47
CA MET A 114 2.83 4.12 21.77
C MET A 114 1.78 3.68 22.77
N GLN A 115 0.56 4.15 22.58
CA GLN A 115 -0.59 3.66 23.31
C GLN A 115 -1.14 2.44 22.56
N VAL A 116 -0.85 1.26 23.07
CA VAL A 116 -1.27 -0.01 22.46
C VAL A 116 -2.57 -0.44 23.11
N TYR A 117 -3.57 -0.71 22.29
CA TYR A 117 -4.92 -1.11 22.68
C TYR A 117 -5.15 -2.57 22.33
N LYS A 118 -6.31 -3.08 22.72
CA LYS A 118 -6.77 -4.41 22.31
C LYS A 118 -6.88 -4.48 20.78
N THR A 119 -6.30 -5.52 20.18
CA THR A 119 -6.43 -5.73 18.73
C THR A 119 -7.87 -6.11 18.35
N HIS A 120 -8.40 -5.46 17.32
CA HIS A 120 -9.66 -5.82 16.66
C HIS A 120 -9.40 -6.00 15.17
N ARG A 121 -9.87 -7.09 14.56
CA ARG A 121 -9.70 -7.30 13.11
C ARG A 121 -10.92 -6.77 12.35
N THR A 122 -10.96 -5.46 12.13
CA THR A 122 -12.12 -4.74 11.58
C THR A 122 -12.16 -4.68 10.05
N ALA A 123 -11.04 -4.93 9.34
CA ALA A 123 -11.02 -4.91 7.89
C ALA A 123 -12.02 -5.90 7.28
N ALA A 124 -12.91 -5.35 6.46
CA ALA A 124 -13.87 -6.06 5.63
C ALA A 124 -13.85 -5.46 4.22
N LEU A 125 -14.09 -6.30 3.21
CA LEU A 125 -14.17 -5.92 1.81
C LEU A 125 -15.50 -6.40 1.21
N PRO A 126 -15.96 -5.80 0.10
CA PRO A 126 -17.10 -6.32 -0.64
C PRO A 126 -16.91 -7.79 -1.05
N GLU A 127 -17.97 -8.59 -1.02
CA GLU A 127 -17.91 -10.04 -1.31
C GLU A 127 -17.28 -10.37 -2.68
N TRP A 128 -17.51 -9.52 -3.67
CA TRP A 128 -16.94 -9.71 -5.01
C TRP A 128 -15.41 -9.57 -5.04
N GLN A 129 -14.81 -8.80 -4.13
CA GLN A 129 -13.35 -8.74 -3.96
C GLN A 129 -12.81 -10.08 -3.46
N TYR A 130 -13.48 -10.68 -2.47
CA TYR A 130 -13.11 -11.98 -1.94
C TYR A 130 -13.21 -13.05 -3.01
N LYS A 131 -14.34 -13.12 -3.73
CA LYS A 131 -14.50 -14.05 -4.85
C LYS A 131 -13.39 -13.90 -5.90
N ALA A 132 -13.09 -12.67 -6.31
CA ALA A 132 -12.04 -12.40 -7.29
C ALA A 132 -10.64 -12.80 -6.78
N ALA A 133 -10.34 -12.58 -5.50
CA ALA A 133 -9.09 -13.02 -4.89
C ALA A 133 -8.97 -14.56 -4.89
N LEU A 134 -10.02 -15.28 -4.53
CA LEU A 134 -10.04 -16.75 -4.57
C LEU A 134 -9.78 -17.28 -5.99
N GLU A 135 -10.41 -16.70 -7.01
CA GLU A 135 -10.16 -17.07 -8.41
C GLU A 135 -8.70 -16.80 -8.79
N ASN A 136 -8.20 -15.60 -8.46
CA ASN A 136 -6.85 -15.15 -8.74
C ASN A 136 -5.77 -16.06 -8.15
N ALA A 137 -6.02 -16.72 -7.02
CA ALA A 137 -5.08 -17.64 -6.40
C ALA A 137 -4.50 -18.65 -7.43
N THR A 138 -5.34 -19.21 -8.28
CA THR A 138 -4.91 -20.24 -9.25
C THR A 138 -4.69 -19.70 -10.66
N THR A 139 -5.07 -18.46 -10.95
CA THR A 139 -5.02 -17.89 -12.30
C THR A 139 -3.99 -16.78 -12.46
N GLY A 140 -3.74 -15.99 -11.42
CA GLY A 140 -2.87 -14.81 -11.45
C GLY A 140 -1.41 -15.16 -11.72
N GLU A 141 -0.76 -14.35 -12.55
CA GLU A 141 0.64 -14.53 -12.93
C GLU A 141 1.39 -13.20 -12.95
N LEU A 142 2.64 -13.23 -12.50
CA LEU A 142 3.61 -12.19 -12.85
C LEU A 142 4.07 -12.40 -14.29
N ILE A 143 4.19 -11.31 -15.04
CA ILE A 143 4.68 -11.29 -16.42
C ILE A 143 5.77 -10.24 -16.60
N ASP A 144 6.57 -10.39 -17.67
CA ASP A 144 7.63 -9.46 -18.05
C ASP A 144 8.57 -9.14 -16.86
N ASP A 145 9.11 -10.20 -16.24
CA ASP A 145 10.00 -10.16 -15.08
C ASP A 145 9.41 -9.44 -13.87
N GLY A 146 8.10 -9.59 -13.66
CA GLY A 146 7.38 -8.98 -12.55
C GLY A 146 6.89 -7.56 -12.82
N ASN A 147 7.15 -6.98 -13.99
CA ASN A 147 6.69 -5.63 -14.35
C ASN A 147 5.21 -5.54 -14.72
N GLY A 148 4.50 -6.68 -14.75
CA GLY A 148 3.06 -6.70 -14.89
C GLY A 148 2.42 -7.92 -14.28
N ILE A 149 1.09 -7.87 -14.24
CA ILE A 149 0.23 -9.00 -13.86
C ILE A 149 -0.68 -9.41 -15.03
N ALA A 150 -0.99 -10.69 -15.12
CA ALA A 150 -1.90 -11.26 -16.11
C ALA A 150 -2.85 -12.26 -15.47
N ASN A 151 -3.93 -12.58 -16.19
CA ASN A 151 -4.90 -13.61 -15.80
C ASN A 151 -5.53 -13.36 -14.42
N VAL A 152 -5.72 -12.08 -14.08
CA VAL A 152 -6.35 -11.63 -12.84
C VAL A 152 -7.73 -11.03 -13.09
N LYS A 153 -8.62 -11.24 -12.12
CA LYS A 153 -9.86 -10.51 -11.86
C LYS A 153 -9.57 -9.32 -10.94
N SER A 154 -10.56 -8.45 -10.76
CA SER A 154 -10.51 -7.24 -9.95
C SER A 154 -10.54 -7.47 -8.43
N GLY A 155 -9.76 -8.43 -7.94
CA GLY A 155 -9.43 -8.64 -6.52
C GLY A 155 -7.92 -8.53 -6.32
N ILE A 156 -7.37 -8.89 -5.15
CA ILE A 156 -5.90 -8.97 -5.07
C ILE A 156 -5.35 -10.07 -6.00
N PRO A 157 -4.23 -9.85 -6.70
CA PRO A 157 -3.67 -10.81 -7.64
C PRO A 157 -3.15 -12.11 -7.01
N PHE A 158 -2.53 -12.03 -5.83
CA PHE A 158 -1.78 -13.14 -5.24
C PHE A 158 -2.14 -13.32 -3.77
N PRO A 159 -3.33 -13.85 -3.42
CA PRO A 159 -3.72 -14.03 -2.02
C PRO A 159 -2.74 -14.91 -1.24
N ILE A 160 -2.06 -15.86 -1.88
CA ILE A 160 -0.99 -16.66 -1.27
C ILE A 160 0.33 -16.35 -1.99
N PRO A 161 0.98 -15.21 -1.68
CA PRO A 161 2.14 -14.76 -2.42
C PRO A 161 3.35 -15.66 -2.17
N GLN A 162 4.04 -16.05 -3.23
CA GLN A 162 5.24 -16.89 -3.25
C GLN A 162 6.54 -16.07 -3.39
N SER A 163 6.43 -14.79 -3.72
CA SER A 163 7.57 -13.89 -3.92
C SER A 163 7.32 -12.50 -3.32
N GLY A 164 8.40 -11.72 -3.13
CA GLY A 164 8.28 -10.34 -2.70
C GLY A 164 7.54 -9.47 -3.71
N SER A 165 7.77 -9.72 -5.01
CA SER A 165 7.08 -8.99 -6.09
C SER A 165 5.57 -9.22 -6.06
N GLU A 166 5.10 -10.43 -5.75
CA GLU A 166 3.67 -10.72 -5.59
C GLU A 166 3.05 -9.94 -4.41
N VAL A 167 3.78 -9.83 -3.28
CA VAL A 167 3.35 -8.99 -2.15
C VAL A 167 3.23 -7.53 -2.56
N MET A 168 4.22 -7.01 -3.30
CA MET A 168 4.19 -5.62 -3.75
C MET A 168 3.07 -5.35 -4.75
N TRP A 169 2.77 -6.30 -5.65
CA TRP A 169 1.60 -6.20 -6.52
C TRP A 169 0.29 -6.15 -5.76
N ASN A 170 0.11 -6.98 -4.73
CA ASN A 170 -1.06 -6.89 -3.86
C ASN A 170 -1.18 -5.51 -3.19
N SER A 171 -0.06 -4.88 -2.81
CA SER A 171 -0.04 -3.53 -2.25
C SER A 171 -0.43 -2.47 -3.28
N LEU A 172 0.13 -2.54 -4.49
CA LEU A 172 -0.15 -1.61 -5.59
C LEU A 172 -1.62 -1.63 -6.01
N VAL A 173 -2.22 -2.82 -6.08
CA VAL A 173 -3.62 -3.01 -6.46
C VAL A 173 -4.47 -3.43 -5.28
N ARG A 174 -4.24 -2.84 -4.10
CA ARG A 174 -5.14 -3.01 -2.94
C ARG A 174 -6.45 -2.26 -3.18
N TYR A 175 -7.54 -2.77 -2.61
CA TYR A 175 -8.86 -2.17 -2.80
C TYR A 175 -8.99 -0.83 -2.10
N GLN A 176 -9.30 0.22 -2.87
CA GLN A 176 -9.49 1.59 -2.37
C GLN A 176 -10.82 2.20 -2.81
N GLY A 177 -11.76 1.36 -3.27
CA GLY A 177 -12.97 1.78 -3.96
C GLY A 177 -12.76 2.00 -5.46
N GLU A 178 -13.81 2.42 -6.17
CA GLU A 178 -13.74 2.68 -7.61
C GLU A 178 -13.24 4.08 -7.95
N TYR A 179 -13.50 5.04 -7.06
CA TYR A 179 -13.15 6.43 -7.23
C TYR A 179 -12.87 7.08 -5.88
N ARG A 180 -11.84 7.92 -5.84
CA ARG A 180 -11.50 8.75 -4.69
C ARG A 180 -11.42 10.20 -5.14
N SER A 181 -12.17 11.07 -4.45
CA SER A 181 -12.01 12.52 -4.54
C SER A 181 -11.61 13.03 -3.17
N ALA A 182 -10.44 13.66 -3.08
CA ALA A 182 -9.91 14.23 -1.86
C ALA A 182 -9.64 15.72 -2.10
N LYS A 183 -10.46 16.56 -1.47
CA LYS A 183 -10.35 18.02 -1.60
C LYS A 183 -9.66 18.59 -0.38
N LYS A 184 -8.88 19.65 -0.59
CA LYS A 184 -8.10 20.32 0.46
C LYS A 184 -7.09 19.43 1.19
N LEU A 185 -6.34 18.63 0.44
CA LEU A 185 -5.23 17.85 1.00
C LEU A 185 -4.08 18.78 1.35
N ASN A 186 -3.86 18.96 2.66
CA ASN A 186 -2.83 19.83 3.18
C ASN A 186 -1.52 19.06 3.43
N THR A 187 -0.41 19.62 2.95
CA THR A 187 0.94 19.26 3.39
C THR A 187 1.48 20.40 4.24
N THR A 188 1.78 20.12 5.49
CA THR A 188 2.35 21.08 6.44
C THR A 188 3.74 20.66 6.83
N ILE A 189 4.69 21.60 6.75
CA ILE A 189 6.05 21.41 7.23
C ILE A 189 6.08 21.84 8.70
N VAL A 190 6.62 20.96 9.54
CA VAL A 190 6.88 21.25 10.94
C VAL A 190 8.39 21.34 11.13
N GLU A 191 8.86 22.48 11.60
CA GLU A 191 10.27 22.68 11.94
C GLU A 191 10.60 22.10 13.33
N ASN A 192 11.89 21.86 13.60
CA ASN A 192 12.35 21.31 14.89
C ASN A 192 11.99 22.19 16.10
N ASN A 193 11.72 23.48 15.89
CA ASN A 193 11.24 24.42 16.92
C ASN A 193 9.72 24.36 17.14
N GLY A 194 9.00 23.49 16.41
CA GLY A 194 7.55 23.36 16.44
C GLY A 194 6.79 24.33 15.54
N TYR A 195 7.48 25.21 14.80
CA TYR A 195 6.83 26.10 13.84
C TYR A 195 6.19 25.29 12.71
N GLN A 196 4.89 25.52 12.50
CA GLN A 196 4.13 24.87 11.44
C GLN A 196 3.89 25.87 10.30
N SER A 197 4.19 25.45 9.08
CA SER A 197 3.85 26.20 7.87
C SER A 197 3.08 25.32 6.90
N LEU A 198 1.94 25.81 6.41
CA LEU A 198 1.26 25.17 5.30
C LEU A 198 2.15 25.30 4.07
N ASN A 199 2.55 24.18 3.48
CA ASN A 199 3.39 24.15 2.30
C ASN A 199 2.54 24.06 1.03
N ILE A 200 1.62 23.08 0.98
CA ILE A 200 0.77 22.81 -0.18
C ILE A 200 -0.65 22.57 0.28
N ASP A 201 -1.62 23.10 -0.47
CA ASP A 201 -2.99 22.61 -0.48
C ASP A 201 -3.35 22.16 -1.90
N ARG A 202 -3.98 20.99 -2.04
CA ARG A 202 -4.30 20.42 -3.34
C ARG A 202 -5.58 19.60 -3.34
N ASP A 203 -6.15 19.46 -4.52
CA ASP A 203 -7.28 18.58 -4.80
C ASP A 203 -6.80 17.40 -5.63
N ASP A 204 -7.02 16.20 -5.11
CA ASP A 204 -6.65 14.94 -5.76
C ASP A 204 -7.91 14.17 -6.17
N ASP A 205 -7.89 13.62 -7.38
CA ASP A 205 -8.93 12.75 -7.93
C ASP A 205 -8.28 11.50 -8.51
N THR A 206 -8.76 10.32 -8.12
CA THR A 206 -8.26 9.03 -8.59
C THR A 206 -9.41 8.15 -9.05
N VAL A 207 -9.35 7.66 -10.28
CA VAL A 207 -10.25 6.63 -10.79
C VAL A 207 -9.47 5.31 -10.82
N TYR A 208 -9.90 4.35 -9.99
CA TYR A 208 -9.31 3.02 -9.94
C TYR A 208 -9.98 2.11 -10.98
N TYR A 209 -9.50 2.21 -12.22
CA TYR A 209 -9.99 1.40 -13.35
C TYR A 209 -9.92 -0.11 -13.08
N TYR A 210 -9.00 -0.57 -12.23
CA TYR A 210 -8.92 -1.95 -11.77
C TYR A 210 -10.19 -2.44 -11.02
N TYR A 211 -11.01 -1.52 -10.51
CA TYR A 211 -12.27 -1.83 -9.79
C TYR A 211 -13.52 -1.20 -10.40
N LEU A 212 -13.36 -0.21 -11.30
CA LEU A 212 -14.45 0.60 -11.82
C LEU A 212 -15.47 -0.23 -12.61
N GLY A 213 -16.77 -0.04 -12.31
CA GLY A 213 -17.85 -0.64 -13.09
C GLY A 213 -18.03 -2.15 -12.86
N GLY A 214 -17.67 -2.63 -11.67
CA GLY A 214 -17.77 -4.05 -11.30
C GLY A 214 -16.88 -4.97 -12.16
N GLU A 215 -17.26 -6.24 -12.27
CA GLU A 215 -16.46 -7.25 -12.98
C GLU A 215 -16.24 -6.90 -14.46
N ALA A 216 -17.28 -6.44 -15.16
CA ALA A 216 -17.21 -6.15 -16.59
C ALA A 216 -16.33 -4.91 -16.88
N GLY A 217 -16.51 -3.83 -16.13
CA GLY A 217 -15.71 -2.61 -16.31
C GLY A 217 -14.24 -2.83 -15.97
N ALA A 218 -13.96 -3.59 -14.91
CA ALA A 218 -12.59 -3.93 -14.55
C ALA A 218 -11.92 -4.86 -15.58
N ALA A 219 -12.65 -5.84 -16.13
CA ALA A 219 -12.14 -6.69 -17.19
C ALA A 219 -11.78 -5.87 -18.45
N GLU A 220 -12.61 -4.89 -18.82
CA GLU A 220 -12.33 -3.97 -19.93
C GLU A 220 -11.08 -3.12 -19.66
N ALA A 221 -10.95 -2.59 -18.44
CA ALA A 221 -9.78 -1.81 -18.02
C ALA A 221 -8.49 -2.63 -18.07
N LEU A 222 -8.52 -3.87 -17.59
CA LEU A 222 -7.41 -4.82 -17.65
C LEU A 222 -7.02 -5.16 -19.08
N ALA A 223 -8.00 -5.41 -19.96
CA ALA A 223 -7.75 -5.62 -21.38
C ALA A 223 -7.10 -4.39 -22.06
N LYS A 224 -7.47 -3.18 -21.62
CA LYS A 224 -6.83 -1.92 -22.04
C LYS A 224 -5.47 -1.69 -21.35
N GLY A 225 -5.15 -2.46 -20.31
CA GLY A 225 -3.93 -2.37 -19.52
C GLY A 225 -3.88 -1.14 -18.61
N SER A 226 -5.01 -0.70 -18.06
CA SER A 226 -5.12 0.48 -17.19
C SER A 226 -5.38 0.06 -15.74
N LEU A 227 -4.56 0.53 -14.79
CA LEU A 227 -4.79 0.30 -13.35
C LEU A 227 -5.60 1.42 -12.72
N PHE A 228 -5.06 2.64 -12.80
CA PHE A 228 -5.74 3.83 -12.30
C PHE A 228 -5.32 5.05 -13.10
N LYS A 229 -6.12 6.11 -12.98
CA LYS A 229 -5.73 7.45 -13.39
C LYS A 229 -5.85 8.38 -12.21
N PHE A 230 -4.86 9.22 -12.05
CA PHE A 230 -4.74 10.17 -10.96
C PHE A 230 -4.58 11.58 -11.54
N SER A 231 -5.28 12.55 -10.97
CA SER A 231 -5.04 13.96 -11.19
C SER A 231 -4.92 14.69 -9.88
N SER A 232 -4.00 15.65 -9.82
CA SER A 232 -3.79 16.54 -8.68
C SER A 232 -3.76 17.97 -9.18
N THR A 233 -4.43 18.89 -8.48
CA THR A 233 -4.38 20.33 -8.76
C THR A 233 -4.05 21.08 -7.48
N GLU A 234 -2.99 21.87 -7.51
CA GLU A 234 -2.64 22.73 -6.39
C GLU A 234 -3.54 23.94 -6.30
N VAL A 235 -3.95 24.25 -5.08
CA VAL A 235 -4.79 25.41 -4.74
C VAL A 235 -3.99 26.43 -3.93
N TYR A 236 -2.99 25.96 -3.16
CA TYR A 236 -2.06 26.78 -2.39
C TYR A 236 -0.62 26.24 -2.53
N PRO A 237 0.41 27.12 -2.57
CA PRO A 237 0.36 28.58 -2.42
C PRO A 237 -0.11 29.29 -3.69
N ALA A 238 -0.49 30.57 -3.56
CA ALA A 238 -0.99 31.37 -4.69
C ALA A 238 -0.03 31.40 -5.89
N ALA A 239 1.29 31.34 -5.65
CA ALA A 239 2.30 31.30 -6.70
C ALA A 239 2.23 30.02 -7.57
N ASN A 240 1.76 28.90 -6.99
CA ASN A 240 1.66 27.60 -7.65
C ASN A 240 0.21 27.19 -7.94
N ALA A 241 -0.78 28.01 -7.56
CA ALA A 241 -2.19 27.69 -7.76
C ALA A 241 -2.48 27.37 -9.24
N GLY A 242 -3.12 26.22 -9.46
CA GLY A 242 -3.37 25.64 -10.77
C GLY A 242 -2.28 24.71 -11.27
N PHE A 243 -1.18 24.50 -10.53
CA PHE A 243 -0.18 23.47 -10.89
C PHE A 243 -0.86 22.11 -10.91
N GLY A 244 -0.65 21.36 -11.98
CA GLY A 244 -1.38 20.13 -12.25
C GLY A 244 -0.48 18.94 -12.47
N ILE A 245 -0.85 17.79 -11.89
CA ILE A 245 -0.30 16.48 -12.25
C ILE A 245 -1.42 15.63 -12.84
N LEU A 246 -1.10 14.90 -13.91
CA LEU A 246 -1.94 13.83 -14.45
C LEU A 246 -1.08 12.58 -14.62
N VAL A 247 -1.53 11.45 -14.09
CA VAL A 247 -0.88 10.14 -14.22
C VAL A 247 -1.88 9.11 -14.74
N HIS A 248 -1.51 8.36 -15.76
CA HIS A 248 -2.17 7.10 -16.10
C HIS A 248 -1.21 5.95 -15.80
N GLU A 249 -1.64 5.08 -14.89
CA GLU A 249 -0.92 3.89 -14.50
C GLU A 249 -1.38 2.67 -15.29
N SER A 250 -0.43 1.79 -15.63
CA SER A 250 -0.70 0.61 -16.43
C SER A 250 -0.51 -0.69 -15.64
N VAL A 251 -1.17 -1.74 -16.13
CA VAL A 251 -1.05 -3.11 -15.57
C VAL A 251 0.33 -3.71 -15.84
N ASN A 252 1.06 -3.16 -16.80
CA ASN A 252 2.33 -3.69 -17.26
C ASN A 252 3.23 -2.55 -17.74
N ALA A 253 4.18 -2.17 -16.90
CA ALA A 253 5.06 -1.05 -17.15
C ALA A 253 6.07 -1.30 -18.26
N ALA A 254 6.51 -2.56 -18.45
CA ALA A 254 7.43 -2.94 -19.52
C ALA A 254 6.81 -2.71 -20.92
N LYS A 255 5.51 -3.01 -21.08
CA LYS A 255 4.79 -2.82 -22.35
C LYS A 255 4.17 -1.44 -22.50
N LYS A 256 3.68 -0.86 -21.41
CA LYS A 256 2.99 0.43 -21.38
C LYS A 256 3.54 1.23 -20.18
N PRO A 257 4.70 1.89 -20.30
CA PRO A 257 5.26 2.64 -19.18
C PRO A 257 4.31 3.74 -18.71
N ARG A 258 4.46 4.12 -17.43
CA ARG A 258 3.67 5.17 -16.77
C ARG A 258 3.55 6.40 -17.66
N LYS A 259 2.33 6.89 -17.80
CA LYS A 259 2.04 8.08 -18.60
C LYS A 259 1.72 9.25 -17.70
N ALA A 260 2.71 10.11 -17.47
CA ALA A 260 2.54 11.27 -16.62
C ALA A 260 2.76 12.60 -17.34
N TRP A 261 2.09 13.65 -16.85
CA TRP A 261 2.19 15.02 -17.31
C TRP A 261 2.16 16.00 -16.15
N ILE A 262 2.85 17.12 -16.32
CA ILE A 262 2.82 18.26 -15.41
C ILE A 262 2.32 19.48 -16.17
N TYR A 263 1.42 20.24 -15.58
CA TYR A 263 1.08 21.58 -16.00
C TYR A 263 1.69 22.60 -15.03
N SER A 264 2.48 23.54 -15.57
CA SER A 264 3.03 24.66 -14.79
C SER A 264 2.26 25.95 -15.11
N PRO A 265 1.66 26.63 -14.11
CA PRO A 265 0.95 27.89 -14.31
C PRO A 265 1.87 29.02 -14.78
N GLY A 266 3.10 29.07 -14.25
CA GLY A 266 4.09 30.09 -14.60
C GLY A 266 4.53 30.02 -16.06
N GLU A 267 4.63 28.81 -16.61
CA GLU A 267 4.98 28.60 -18.02
C GLU A 267 3.76 28.50 -18.93
N ARG A 268 2.57 28.27 -18.37
CA ARG A 268 1.32 27.92 -19.08
C ARG A 268 1.51 26.77 -20.07
N ARG A 269 2.27 25.75 -19.68
CA ARG A 269 2.63 24.61 -20.52
C ARG A 269 2.36 23.29 -19.83
N VAL A 270 1.87 22.33 -20.61
CA VAL A 270 1.83 20.92 -20.23
C VAL A 270 3.08 20.24 -20.78
N ARG A 271 3.80 19.52 -19.91
CA ARG A 271 4.99 18.75 -20.28
C ARG A 271 4.80 17.29 -19.91
N ARG A 272 5.34 16.40 -20.74
CA ARG A 272 5.42 14.97 -20.43
C ARG A 272 6.45 14.77 -19.31
N ALA A 273 6.09 14.03 -18.28
CA ALA A 273 6.95 13.80 -17.11
C ALA A 273 7.01 12.30 -16.77
N PRO A 274 7.56 11.46 -17.67
CA PRO A 274 7.52 10.00 -17.52
C PRO A 274 8.32 9.49 -16.32
N SER A 275 9.21 10.30 -15.75
CA SER A 275 10.00 10.00 -14.57
C SER A 275 9.26 10.18 -13.25
N LEU A 276 8.01 10.70 -13.23
CA LEU A 276 7.25 10.84 -11.98
C LEU A 276 6.98 9.46 -11.39
N GLY A 277 7.69 9.11 -10.32
CA GLY A 277 7.62 7.84 -9.60
C GLY A 277 8.89 7.61 -8.79
N PHE A 278 8.93 6.53 -8.01
CA PHE A 278 10.10 6.14 -7.22
C PHE A 278 10.55 7.24 -6.23
N ASP A 279 11.86 7.35 -6.07
CA ASP A 279 12.62 8.32 -5.30
C ASP A 279 12.66 9.73 -5.93
N THR A 280 11.89 9.99 -6.98
CA THR A 280 11.83 11.32 -7.58
C THR A 280 11.32 12.33 -6.55
N PRO A 281 12.03 13.44 -6.31
CA PRO A 281 11.56 14.48 -5.40
C PRO A 281 10.20 15.02 -5.84
N ASP A 282 9.27 15.15 -4.88
CA ASP A 282 8.06 15.94 -5.06
C ASP A 282 8.29 17.37 -4.52
N ARG A 283 7.25 18.19 -4.50
CA ARG A 283 7.29 19.64 -4.20
C ARG A 283 7.47 19.99 -2.71
N SER A 284 7.56 19.01 -1.82
CA SER A 284 7.84 19.21 -0.39
C SER A 284 9.14 18.49 0.03
N ILE A 285 9.25 18.10 1.29
CA ILE A 285 10.40 17.35 1.83
C ILE A 285 10.27 15.83 1.64
N ASN A 286 9.58 15.40 0.58
CA ASN A 286 9.24 14.00 0.30
C ASN A 286 9.49 13.62 -1.17
N THR A 287 9.54 12.33 -1.41
CA THR A 287 9.56 11.68 -2.72
C THR A 287 8.17 11.15 -3.09
N PHE A 288 7.99 10.70 -4.33
CA PHE A 288 6.74 10.04 -4.74
C PHE A 288 6.51 8.70 -4.03
N ASP A 289 7.56 7.97 -3.68
CA ASP A 289 7.45 6.74 -2.90
C ASP A 289 6.93 6.99 -1.49
N ASP A 290 7.23 8.14 -0.86
CA ASP A 290 6.80 8.42 0.52
C ASP A 290 5.26 8.46 0.71
N TYR A 291 4.48 8.63 -0.36
CA TYR A 291 3.02 8.60 -0.27
C TYR A 291 2.45 7.20 -0.02
N GLU A 292 3.08 6.17 -0.60
CA GLU A 292 2.54 4.81 -0.65
C GLU A 292 3.60 3.74 -0.31
N LEU A 293 4.75 4.18 0.19
CA LEU A 293 6.03 3.45 0.34
C LEU A 293 6.65 2.96 -0.98
N PHE A 294 5.82 2.73 -2.01
CA PHE A 294 6.23 2.26 -3.32
C PHE A 294 5.24 2.76 -4.38
N SER A 295 5.74 3.53 -5.34
CA SER A 295 4.96 4.11 -6.43
C SER A 295 5.63 3.88 -7.79
N GLY A 296 4.98 3.08 -8.62
CA GLY A 296 5.41 2.82 -9.99
C GLY A 296 5.53 1.34 -10.27
N SER A 297 6.45 0.99 -11.16
CA SER A 297 6.75 -0.40 -11.50
C SER A 297 7.79 -0.98 -10.54
N PRO A 298 7.85 -2.31 -10.39
CA PRO A 298 8.88 -2.95 -9.57
C PRO A 298 10.27 -2.95 -10.20
N GLU A 299 10.47 -2.31 -11.37
CA GLU A 299 11.70 -2.40 -12.19
C GLU A 299 12.99 -1.93 -11.51
N ARG A 300 12.90 -1.17 -10.42
CA ARG A 300 14.06 -0.64 -9.68
C ARG A 300 14.37 -1.40 -8.38
N PHE A 301 13.63 -2.47 -8.09
CA PHE A 301 13.69 -3.14 -6.79
C PHE A 301 13.73 -4.66 -6.93
N ASP A 302 14.57 -5.29 -6.10
CA ASP A 302 14.55 -6.73 -5.87
C ASP A 302 13.84 -7.04 -4.55
N PHE A 303 12.59 -7.50 -4.64
CA PHE A 303 11.79 -7.81 -3.46
C PHE A 303 11.96 -9.26 -3.01
N LYS A 304 12.31 -9.45 -1.74
CA LYS A 304 12.40 -10.76 -1.09
C LYS A 304 11.33 -10.92 -0.01
N LEU A 305 10.49 -11.94 -0.15
CA LEU A 305 9.59 -12.36 0.92
C LEU A 305 10.38 -13.14 1.98
N ILE A 306 10.48 -12.58 3.18
CA ILE A 306 11.22 -13.21 4.30
C ILE A 306 10.31 -14.10 5.14
N GLY A 307 9.07 -13.67 5.38
CA GLY A 307 8.11 -14.39 6.21
C GLY A 307 7.06 -13.46 6.79
N LYS A 308 6.33 -13.96 7.80
CA LYS A 308 5.32 -13.21 8.54
C LYS A 308 5.83 -12.91 9.94
N LYS A 309 5.46 -11.74 10.46
CA LYS A 309 5.84 -11.28 11.79
C LYS A 309 4.67 -10.49 12.38
N GLU A 310 4.33 -10.75 13.63
CA GLU A 310 3.39 -9.92 14.39
C GLU A 310 4.11 -8.64 14.80
N VAL A 311 3.57 -7.49 14.41
CA VAL A 311 4.17 -6.19 14.66
C VAL A 311 3.09 -5.20 15.04
N ILE A 312 3.40 -4.34 16.00
CA ILE A 312 2.49 -3.28 16.43
C ILE A 312 2.38 -2.24 15.32
N ILE A 313 1.16 -1.97 14.85
CA ILE A 313 0.88 -1.03 13.76
C ILE A 313 -0.21 -0.03 14.16
N PRO A 314 -0.28 1.15 13.51
CA PRO A 314 -1.43 2.02 13.63
C PRO A 314 -2.64 1.32 13.01
N TYR A 315 -3.66 1.02 13.81
CA TYR A 315 -4.87 0.36 13.35
C TYR A 315 -6.09 0.88 14.12
N ASN A 316 -7.25 0.89 13.47
CA ASN A 316 -8.47 1.50 14.00
C ASN A 316 -8.25 2.95 14.51
N CYS A 317 -7.43 3.76 13.81
CA CYS A 317 -7.10 5.14 14.19
C CYS A 317 -8.25 6.13 13.93
N TYR A 318 -9.45 5.87 14.47
CA TYR A 318 -10.62 6.71 14.28
C TYR A 318 -10.40 8.12 14.85
N LYS A 319 -9.85 8.25 16.07
CA LYS A 319 -9.51 9.54 16.67
C LYS A 319 -8.65 10.42 15.75
N LEU A 320 -7.54 9.89 15.24
CA LEU A 320 -6.68 10.60 14.27
C LEU A 320 -7.46 11.06 13.02
N ASN A 321 -8.32 10.21 12.48
CA ASN A 321 -9.11 10.52 11.29
C ASN A 321 -10.21 11.55 11.55
N LEU A 322 -10.85 11.51 12.72
CA LEU A 322 -11.95 12.41 13.08
C LEU A 322 -11.45 13.79 13.49
N GLU A 323 -10.26 13.85 14.08
CA GLU A 323 -9.63 15.09 14.52
C GLU A 323 -8.61 15.62 13.50
N SER A 324 -8.63 15.13 12.26
CA SER A 324 -7.63 15.46 11.23
C SER A 324 -7.53 16.95 10.87
N THR A 325 -8.58 17.72 11.17
CA THR A 325 -8.61 19.18 10.98
C THR A 325 -7.90 19.94 12.11
N ASN A 326 -7.66 19.30 13.26
CA ASN A 326 -6.97 19.87 14.41
C ASN A 326 -5.44 19.77 14.23
N ARG A 327 -4.96 20.38 13.13
CA ARG A 327 -3.58 20.25 12.67
C ARG A 327 -2.56 20.66 13.72
N GLU A 328 -2.83 21.74 14.44
CA GLU A 328 -1.91 22.30 15.43
C GLU A 328 -1.61 21.30 16.54
N GLU A 329 -2.62 20.57 17.02
CA GLU A 329 -2.46 19.54 18.05
C GLU A 329 -1.88 18.23 17.51
N LEU A 330 -2.20 17.86 16.26
CA LEU A 330 -1.74 16.61 15.63
C LEU A 330 -0.27 16.63 15.20
N LEU A 331 0.21 17.78 14.71
CA LEU A 331 1.53 17.92 14.10
C LEU A 331 2.54 18.52 15.09
N THR A 332 3.21 17.67 15.86
CA THR A 332 4.27 18.13 16.79
C THR A 332 5.64 18.15 16.12
N ALA A 333 6.62 18.84 16.72
CA ALA A 333 7.94 19.10 16.13
C ALA A 333 8.70 17.86 15.62
N ASN A 334 8.51 16.70 16.27
CA ASN A 334 9.37 15.53 16.06
C ASN A 334 8.63 14.30 15.53
N HIS A 335 7.34 14.20 15.81
CA HIS A 335 6.49 13.08 15.42
C HIS A 335 5.02 13.52 15.49
N HIS A 336 4.12 12.76 14.90
CA HIS A 336 2.69 12.95 15.15
C HIS A 336 2.38 12.84 16.65
N ASN A 337 1.36 13.56 17.11
CA ASN A 337 0.95 13.52 18.50
C ASN A 337 0.53 12.09 18.90
N PRO A 338 1.26 11.42 19.81
CA PRO A 338 0.96 10.05 20.21
C PRO A 338 -0.41 9.87 20.86
N ASP A 339 -1.04 10.95 21.35
CA ASP A 339 -2.35 10.91 22.00
C ASP A 339 -3.52 10.67 21.04
N TYR A 340 -3.25 10.69 19.73
CA TYR A 340 -4.23 10.51 18.67
C TYR A 340 -4.05 9.19 17.91
N ILE A 341 -2.91 8.52 18.11
CA ILE A 341 -2.58 7.29 17.40
C ILE A 341 -2.95 6.11 18.28
N ARG A 342 -3.86 5.29 17.76
CA ARG A 342 -4.17 3.98 18.30
C ARG A 342 -3.24 2.94 17.70
N TRP A 343 -2.49 2.25 18.55
CA TRP A 343 -1.65 1.13 18.13
C TRP A 343 -2.32 -0.17 18.51
N GLU A 344 -2.24 -1.16 17.63
CA GLU A 344 -2.71 -2.54 17.87
C GLU A 344 -1.63 -3.50 17.37
N LEU A 345 -1.63 -4.73 17.91
CA LEU A 345 -0.73 -5.80 17.47
C LEU A 345 -1.26 -6.52 16.23
#